data_AF-A0A6C2YKJ4-F1
#
_entry.id   AF-A0A6C2YKJ4-F1
#
_cell.length_a   1.000
_cell.length_b   1.000
_cell.length_c   1.000
_cell.angle_alpha   90.00
_cell.angle_beta   90.00
_cell.angle_gamma   90.00
#
_symmetry.space_group_name_H-M   'P 1'
#
loop_
_entity.id
_entity.type
_entity.pdbx_description
1 polymer ?
#
loop_
_entity_poly.entity_id
_entity_poly.type
_entity_poly.pdbx_seq_one_letter_code
_entity_poly.pdbx_strand_id
1 'polypeptide(L)'
;MNADPYRIDRLCLRYLDAIESGNLDVMAELWGIAEQDDALATALGELLDGLAAEENAVQNVRGLVQQHLLSGNLPPPTIVNTVTLGDVARQLKQDARDPQQRLSPEDEAINDALLQSQAAVPDPAQPKEFNPWLEQNPPGASQRYRRMFRKTAMLLWMAKSQEPSFLMAARPVKPKPPENPQ
;
A
#
# COMPACT_ATOMS: atom_id res chain seq x y z
N MET A 1 -20.52 -22.56 -22.09
CA MET A 1 -20.59 -21.86 -20.79
C MET A 1 -20.53 -20.38 -21.08
N ASN A 2 -21.62 -19.64 -20.89
CA ASN A 2 -21.62 -18.18 -21.08
C ASN A 2 -20.80 -17.57 -19.93
N ALA A 3 -19.63 -17.02 -20.26
CA ALA A 3 -18.87 -16.18 -19.33
C ALA A 3 -19.75 -14.97 -18.98
N ASP A 4 -20.02 -14.76 -17.70
CA ASP A 4 -20.81 -13.63 -17.22
C ASP A 4 -20.05 -12.33 -17.52
N PRO A 5 -20.55 -11.49 -18.45
CA PRO A 5 -19.82 -10.30 -18.90
C PRO A 5 -19.63 -9.25 -17.80
N TYR A 6 -20.39 -9.32 -16.70
CA TYR A 6 -20.32 -8.37 -15.59
C TYR A 6 -19.53 -8.91 -14.38
N ARG A 7 -18.86 -10.06 -14.53
CA ARG A 7 -18.08 -10.64 -13.43
C ARG A 7 -16.95 -9.71 -12.99
N ILE A 8 -16.18 -9.18 -13.94
CA ILE A 8 -15.03 -8.32 -13.64
C ILE A 8 -15.51 -7.01 -12.99
N ASP A 9 -16.53 -6.37 -13.55
CA ASP A 9 -17.09 -5.12 -13.01
C ASP A 9 -17.52 -5.27 -11.55
N ARG A 10 -18.23 -6.35 -11.20
CA ARG A 10 -18.66 -6.60 -9.82
C ARG A 10 -17.48 -6.83 -8.87
N LEU A 11 -16.42 -7.49 -9.35
CA LEU A 11 -15.21 -7.70 -8.54
C LEU A 11 -14.44 -6.39 -8.35
N CYS A 12 -14.42 -5.51 -9.35
CA CYS A 12 -13.82 -4.18 -9.26
C CYS A 12 -14.60 -3.29 -8.28
N LEU A 13 -15.94 -3.31 -8.32
CA LEU A 13 -16.78 -2.59 -7.35
C LEU A 13 -16.56 -3.10 -5.93
N ARG A 14 -16.53 -4.42 -5.73
CA ARG A 14 -16.23 -5.03 -4.42
C ARG A 14 -14.83 -4.65 -3.92
N TYR A 15 -13.87 -4.47 -4.84
CA TYR A 15 -12.54 -4.00 -4.51
C TYR A 15 -12.53 -2.53 -4.06
N LEU A 16 -13.27 -1.66 -4.74
CA LEU A 16 -13.46 -0.26 -4.33
C LEU A 16 -14.11 -0.15 -2.95
N ASP A 17 -15.19 -0.89 -2.70
CA ASP A 17 -15.84 -0.93 -1.38
C ASP A 17 -14.85 -1.41 -0.29
N ALA A 18 -13.99 -2.37 -0.62
CA ALA A 18 -12.95 -2.86 0.29
C ALA A 18 -11.86 -1.81 0.55
N ILE A 19 -11.50 -1.01 -0.44
CA ILE A 19 -10.60 0.14 -0.26
C ILE A 19 -11.24 1.16 0.67
N GLU A 20 -12.48 1.57 0.41
CA GLU A 20 -13.20 2.58 1.20
C GLU A 20 -13.38 2.15 2.66
N SER A 21 -13.66 0.87 2.90
CA SER A 21 -13.84 0.30 4.23
C SER A 21 -12.53 -0.16 4.90
N GLY A 22 -11.39 -0.09 4.21
CA GLY A 22 -10.11 -0.60 4.69
C GLY A 22 -10.08 -2.12 4.91
N ASN A 23 -10.93 -2.88 4.21
CA ASN A 23 -11.06 -4.33 4.36
C ASN A 23 -9.97 -5.08 3.58
N LEU A 24 -8.82 -5.23 4.23
CA LEU A 24 -7.61 -5.82 3.65
C LEU A 24 -7.76 -7.29 3.27
N ASP A 25 -8.63 -8.04 3.95
CA ASP A 25 -8.84 -9.45 3.66
C ASP A 25 -9.60 -9.64 2.34
N VAL A 26 -10.60 -8.81 2.08
CA VAL A 26 -11.30 -8.80 0.79
C VAL A 26 -10.38 -8.36 -0.34
N MET A 27 -9.53 -7.37 -0.10
CA MET A 27 -8.54 -6.95 -1.09
C MET A 27 -7.56 -8.09 -1.43
N ALA A 28 -7.04 -8.79 -0.41
CA ALA A 28 -6.14 -9.92 -0.61
C ALA A 28 -6.83 -11.11 -1.32
N GLU A 29 -8.09 -11.39 -0.99
CA GLU A 29 -8.91 -12.40 -1.68
C GLU A 29 -9.02 -12.08 -3.17
N LEU A 30 -9.37 -10.84 -3.51
CA LEU A 30 -9.57 -10.40 -4.90
C LEU A 30 -8.27 -10.42 -5.70
N TRP A 31 -7.14 -10.02 -5.10
CA TRP A 31 -5.83 -10.17 -5.73
C TRP A 31 -5.42 -11.63 -5.91
N GLY A 32 -5.77 -12.51 -4.97
CA GLY A 32 -5.55 -13.96 -5.12
C GLY A 32 -6.36 -14.58 -6.26
N ILE A 33 -7.56 -14.06 -6.55
CA ILE A 33 -8.34 -14.44 -7.72
C ILE A 33 -7.68 -13.90 -9.00
N ALA A 34 -7.20 -12.66 -8.96
CA ALA A 34 -6.54 -12.00 -10.08
C ALA A 34 -5.23 -12.71 -10.50
N GLU A 35 -4.54 -13.42 -9.59
CA GLU A 35 -3.38 -14.26 -9.94
C GLU A 35 -3.68 -15.34 -10.98
N GLN A 36 -4.96 -15.74 -11.11
CA GLN A 36 -5.40 -16.77 -12.04
C GLN A 36 -6.26 -16.20 -13.19
N ASP A 37 -6.48 -14.88 -13.19
CA ASP A 37 -7.39 -14.19 -14.09
C ASP A 37 -6.76 -12.86 -14.55
N ASP A 38 -6.02 -12.93 -15.66
CA ASP A 38 -5.28 -11.80 -16.23
C ASP A 38 -6.17 -10.58 -16.53
N ALA A 39 -7.44 -10.83 -16.90
CA ALA A 39 -8.39 -9.76 -17.20
C ALA A 39 -8.78 -9.01 -15.93
N LEU A 40 -8.99 -9.73 -14.82
CA LEU A 40 -9.22 -9.11 -13.52
C LEU A 40 -7.97 -8.40 -12.99
N ALA A 41 -6.78 -9.01 -13.13
CA ALA A 41 -5.52 -8.38 -12.72
C ALA A 41 -5.29 -7.05 -13.44
N THR A 42 -5.59 -7.01 -14.74
CA THR A 42 -5.51 -5.78 -15.55
C THR A 42 -6.51 -4.74 -15.05
N ALA A 43 -7.78 -5.12 -14.88
CA ALA A 43 -8.81 -4.18 -14.42
C ALA A 43 -8.53 -3.60 -13.02
N LEU A 44 -8.07 -4.43 -12.08
CA LEU A 44 -7.67 -3.94 -10.74
C LEU A 44 -6.43 -3.04 -10.80
N GLY A 45 -5.49 -3.32 -11.69
CA GLY A 45 -4.33 -2.46 -11.95
C GLY A 45 -4.73 -1.09 -12.51
N GLU A 46 -5.54 -1.07 -13.58
CA GLU A 46 -6.05 0.17 -14.18
C GLU A 46 -6.84 1.03 -13.17
N LEU A 47 -7.61 0.38 -12.30
CA LEU A 47 -8.37 1.05 -11.25
C LEU A 47 -7.47 1.66 -10.17
N LEU A 48 -6.41 0.96 -9.76
CA LEU A 48 -5.39 1.51 -8.88
C LEU A 48 -4.64 2.68 -9.52
N ASP A 49 -4.26 2.56 -10.79
CA ASP A 49 -3.60 3.62 -11.54
C ASP A 49 -4.51 4.86 -11.66
N GLY A 50 -5.80 4.65 -11.91
CA GLY A 50 -6.81 5.71 -11.92
C GLY A 50 -6.91 6.42 -10.57
N LEU A 51 -7.02 5.66 -9.48
CA LEU A 51 -7.04 6.22 -8.12
C LEU A 51 -5.75 7.00 -7.79
N ALA A 52 -4.58 6.47 -8.17
CA ALA A 52 -3.31 7.14 -7.97
C ALA A 52 -3.21 8.42 -8.81
N ALA A 53 -3.71 8.42 -10.05
CA ALA A 53 -3.75 9.60 -10.90
C ALA A 53 -4.66 10.70 -10.35
N GLU A 54 -5.83 10.33 -9.80
CA GLU A 54 -6.75 11.26 -9.12
C GLU A 54 -6.11 11.85 -7.86
N GLU A 55 -5.48 11.02 -7.03
CA GLU A 55 -4.73 11.47 -5.85
C GLU A 55 -3.61 12.45 -6.25
N ASN A 56 -2.84 12.13 -7.30
CA ASN A 56 -1.80 13.00 -7.83
C ASN A 56 -2.37 14.33 -8.36
N ALA A 57 -3.51 14.32 -9.02
CA ALA A 57 -4.18 15.53 -9.48
C ALA A 57 -4.63 16.42 -8.30
N VAL A 58 -5.17 15.81 -7.24
CA VAL A 58 -5.54 16.51 -6.00
C VAL A 58 -4.29 17.10 -5.32
N GLN A 59 -3.18 16.36 -5.23
CA GLN A 59 -1.92 16.87 -4.68
C GLN A 59 -1.35 18.02 -5.52
N ASN A 60 -1.47 17.97 -6.86
CA ASN A 60 -1.03 19.04 -7.75
C ASN A 60 -1.86 20.31 -7.60
N VAL A 61 -3.19 20.20 -7.56
CA VAL A 61 -4.09 21.34 -7.30
C VAL A 61 -3.81 21.93 -5.91
N ARG A 62 -3.56 21.08 -4.91
CA ARG A 62 -3.19 21.51 -3.56
C ARG A 62 -1.82 22.19 -3.50
N GLY A 63 -0.84 21.69 -4.26
CA GLY A 63 0.47 22.32 -4.43
C GLY A 63 0.35 23.71 -5.05
N LEU A 64 -0.48 23.85 -6.08
CA LEU A 64 -0.79 25.14 -6.71
C LEU A 64 -1.52 26.09 -5.73
N VAL A 65 -2.52 25.58 -4.99
CA VAL A 65 -3.23 26.37 -3.97
C VAL A 65 -2.28 26.80 -2.84
N GLN A 66 -1.35 25.95 -2.41
CA GLN A 66 -0.32 26.32 -1.42
C GLN A 66 0.67 27.34 -1.97
N GLN A 67 1.14 27.19 -3.21
CA GLN A 67 2.02 28.16 -3.88
C GLN A 67 1.35 29.53 -4.03
N HIS A 68 0.04 29.57 -4.24
CA HIS A 68 -0.72 30.81 -4.40
C HIS A 68 -1.22 31.42 -3.08
N LEU A 69 -1.37 30.64 -2.00
CA LEU A 69 -1.82 31.14 -0.69
C LEU A 69 -0.70 31.39 0.32
N LEU A 70 0.48 30.81 0.13
CA LEU A 70 1.63 30.96 1.03
C LEU A 70 2.90 31.27 0.23
N SER A 71 3.12 32.55 -0.08
CA SER A 71 4.42 33.10 -0.49
C SER A 71 5.43 33.10 0.67
N GLY A 72 5.61 31.96 1.34
CA GLY A 72 6.59 31.74 2.38
C GLY A 72 7.37 30.48 2.08
N ASN A 73 8.60 30.65 1.58
CA ASN A 73 9.60 29.62 1.34
C ASN A 73 9.59 28.52 2.41
N LEU A 74 9.03 27.36 2.06
CA LEU A 74 9.37 26.10 2.68
C LEU A 74 9.79 25.16 1.54
N PRO A 75 11.00 24.57 1.59
CA PRO A 75 11.36 23.56 0.62
C PRO A 75 10.34 22.41 0.72
N PRO A 76 9.90 21.85 -0.42
CA PRO A 76 8.99 20.72 -0.40
C PRO A 76 9.65 19.59 0.41
N PRO A 77 8.94 18.92 1.33
CA PRO A 77 9.48 17.74 1.97
C PRO A 77 9.70 16.68 0.90
N THR A 78 10.96 16.32 0.65
CA THR A 78 11.32 15.14 -0.15
C THR A 78 10.97 13.91 0.68
N ILE A 79 9.71 13.50 0.65
CA ILE A 79 9.28 12.24 1.27
C ILE A 79 9.69 11.13 0.30
N VAL A 80 10.79 10.44 0.59
CA VAL A 80 11.19 9.25 -0.14
C VAL A 80 10.25 8.11 0.30
N ASN A 81 9.11 7.99 -0.38
CA ASN A 81 8.05 7.01 -0.12
C ASN A 81 8.41 5.57 -0.57
N THR A 82 9.67 5.17 -0.48
CA THR A 82 10.07 3.82 -0.90
C THR A 82 9.83 2.83 0.24
N VAL A 83 9.17 1.72 -0.04
CA VAL A 83 9.09 0.57 0.86
C VAL A 83 10.40 -0.20 0.73
N THR A 84 11.06 -0.48 1.86
CA THR A 84 12.31 -1.24 1.88
C THR A 84 12.09 -2.70 2.25
N LEU A 85 13.03 -3.57 1.87
CA LEU A 85 13.02 -4.98 2.28
C LEU A 85 12.91 -5.13 3.81
N GLY A 86 13.61 -4.28 4.56
CA GLY A 86 13.57 -4.26 6.03
C GLY A 86 12.22 -3.84 6.60
N ASP A 87 11.49 -2.95 5.92
CA ASP A 87 10.13 -2.58 6.34
C ASP A 87 9.17 -3.76 6.20
N VAL A 88 9.21 -4.45 5.06
CA VAL A 88 8.38 -5.65 4.83
C VAL A 88 8.74 -6.75 5.83
N ALA A 89 10.03 -7.01 6.04
CA ALA A 89 10.48 -8.05 6.96
C ALA A 89 10.08 -7.76 8.42
N ARG A 90 10.11 -6.48 8.82
CA ARG A 90 9.68 -6.05 10.16
C ARG A 90 8.18 -6.25 10.35
N GLN A 91 7.38 -5.89 9.34
CA GLN A 91 5.94 -6.07 9.38
C GLN A 91 5.57 -7.57 9.40
N LEU A 92 6.19 -8.39 8.55
CA LEU A 92 6.00 -9.85 8.58
C LEU A 92 6.31 -10.46 9.95
N LYS A 93 7.37 -9.99 10.62
CA LYS A 93 7.72 -10.45 11.97
C LYS A 93 6.68 -10.05 13.03
N GLN A 94 6.00 -8.91 12.84
CA GLN A 94 4.89 -8.51 13.69
C GLN A 94 3.66 -9.39 13.44
N ASP A 95 3.33 -9.61 12.16
CA ASP A 95 2.17 -10.41 11.74
C ASP A 95 2.33 -11.88 12.15
N ALA A 96 3.56 -12.42 12.13
CA ALA A 96 3.90 -13.78 12.55
C ALA A 96 3.65 -14.08 14.04
N ARG A 97 3.25 -13.07 14.84
CA ARG A 97 2.72 -13.29 16.21
C ARG A 97 1.37 -13.98 16.20
N ASP A 98 0.62 -13.86 15.11
CA ASP A 98 -0.59 -14.65 14.88
C ASP A 98 -0.20 -16.10 14.53
N PRO A 99 -0.72 -17.11 15.26
CA PRO A 99 -0.49 -18.52 14.96
C PRO A 99 -0.78 -18.91 13.51
N GLN A 100 -1.73 -18.25 12.85
CA GLN A 100 -2.10 -18.53 11.46
C GLN A 100 -1.08 -17.98 10.45
N GLN A 101 -0.33 -16.93 10.82
CA GLN A 101 0.66 -16.27 9.97
C GLN A 101 2.10 -16.62 10.35
N ARG A 102 2.29 -17.61 11.23
CA ARG A 102 3.60 -18.02 11.70
C ARG A 102 4.48 -18.50 10.53
N LEU A 103 5.67 -17.93 10.46
CA LEU A 103 6.71 -18.30 9.50
C LEU A 103 7.29 -19.68 9.82
N SER A 104 7.77 -20.38 8.80
CA SER A 104 8.58 -21.58 9.02
C SER A 104 9.97 -21.18 9.56
N PRO A 105 10.70 -22.05 10.28
CA PRO A 105 12.03 -21.72 10.78
C PRO A 105 13.02 -21.30 9.68
N GLU A 106 12.89 -21.87 8.48
CA GLU A 106 13.71 -21.50 7.31
C GLU A 106 13.36 -20.10 6.81
N ASP A 107 12.06 -19.79 6.72
CA ASP A 107 11.58 -18.46 6.32
C ASP A 107 11.86 -17.39 7.40
N GLU A 108 11.87 -17.75 8.69
CA GLU A 108 12.26 -16.85 9.78
C GLU A 108 13.72 -16.42 9.65
N ALA A 109 14.63 -17.35 9.33
CA ALA A 109 16.04 -17.04 9.12
C ALA A 109 16.25 -16.09 7.93
N ILE A 110 15.51 -16.31 6.84
CA ILE A 110 15.51 -15.42 5.68
C ILE A 110 14.96 -14.04 6.04
N ASN A 111 13.83 -13.98 6.76
CA ASN A 111 13.22 -12.73 7.19
C ASN A 111 14.15 -11.94 8.11
N ASP A 112 14.82 -12.60 9.05
CA ASP A 112 15.75 -11.98 9.98
C ASP A 112 16.96 -11.37 9.27
N ALA A 113 17.47 -12.01 8.21
CA ALA A 113 18.52 -11.45 7.38
C ALA A 113 18.11 -10.15 6.67
N LEU A 114 16.81 -9.97 6.39
CA LEU A 114 16.28 -8.80 5.68
C LEU A 114 15.97 -7.61 6.60
N LEU A 115 15.90 -7.79 7.92
CA LEU A 115 15.51 -6.73 8.87
C LEU A 115 16.38 -5.48 8.81
N GLN A 116 17.63 -5.61 8.39
CA GLN A 116 18.58 -4.49 8.25
C GLN A 116 18.72 -4.00 6.80
N SER A 117 18.03 -4.62 5.85
CA SER A 117 18.14 -4.27 4.44
C SER A 117 17.39 -2.98 4.12
N GLN A 118 18.11 -2.02 3.55
CA GLN A 118 17.55 -0.77 3.02
C GLN A 118 17.27 -0.85 1.52
N ALA A 119 17.44 -2.02 0.90
CA ALA A 119 17.17 -2.16 -0.53
C ALA A 119 15.68 -1.89 -0.80
N ALA A 120 15.41 -1.08 -1.81
CA ALA A 120 14.06 -0.73 -2.22
C ALA A 120 13.35 -1.97 -2.78
N VAL A 121 12.09 -2.14 -2.38
CA VAL A 121 11.18 -3.09 -2.97
C VAL A 121 10.57 -2.44 -4.21
N PRO A 122 10.60 -3.10 -5.39
CA PRO A 122 9.88 -2.62 -6.56
C PRO A 122 8.40 -2.44 -6.27
N ASP A 123 7.73 -1.62 -7.06
CA ASP A 123 6.32 -1.34 -6.88
C ASP A 123 5.47 -2.62 -6.98
N PRO A 124 4.82 -3.07 -5.88
CA PRO A 124 4.00 -4.27 -5.90
C PRO A 124 2.72 -4.12 -6.74
N ALA A 125 2.33 -2.89 -7.10
CA ALA A 125 1.24 -2.61 -8.02
C ALA A 125 1.61 -2.87 -9.49
N GLN A 126 2.88 -3.16 -9.80
CA GLN A 126 3.37 -3.47 -11.15
C GLN A 126 3.80 -4.94 -11.25
N PRO A 127 2.87 -5.90 -11.51
CA PRO A 127 3.16 -7.34 -11.42
C PRO A 127 4.25 -7.81 -12.37
N LYS A 128 4.39 -7.15 -13.53
CA LYS A 128 5.38 -7.47 -14.57
C LYS A 128 6.82 -7.30 -14.08
N GLU A 129 7.06 -6.36 -13.18
CA GLU A 129 8.39 -6.09 -12.61
C GLU A 129 8.53 -6.76 -11.24
N PHE A 130 7.47 -6.75 -10.45
CA PHE A 130 7.47 -7.26 -9.09
C PHE A 130 7.54 -8.80 -9.02
N ASN A 131 6.79 -9.53 -9.85
CA ASN A 131 6.77 -11.00 -9.77
C ASN A 131 8.13 -11.62 -10.09
N PRO A 132 8.82 -11.27 -11.21
CA PRO A 132 10.15 -11.81 -11.49
C PRO A 132 11.18 -11.44 -10.42
N TRP A 133 11.08 -10.24 -9.85
CA TRP A 133 11.96 -9.80 -8.77
C TRP A 133 11.73 -10.61 -7.49
N LEU A 134 10.47 -10.83 -7.09
CA LEU A 134 10.09 -11.61 -5.90
C LEU A 134 10.47 -13.09 -6.05
N GLU A 135 10.50 -13.59 -7.29
CA GLU A 135 10.96 -14.95 -7.55
C GLU A 135 12.46 -15.13 -7.31
N GLN A 136 13.23 -14.05 -7.46
CA GLN A 136 14.66 -14.02 -7.27
C GLN A 136 15.05 -13.53 -5.87
N ASN A 137 14.16 -12.80 -5.19
CA ASN A 137 14.43 -12.14 -3.92
C ASN A 137 13.27 -12.31 -2.93
N PRO A 138 13.52 -12.78 -1.69
CA PRO A 138 14.78 -13.32 -1.19
C PRO A 138 15.06 -14.75 -1.70
N PRO A 139 16.34 -15.10 -1.96
CA PRO A 139 16.70 -16.42 -2.46
C PRO A 139 16.39 -17.50 -1.42
N GLY A 140 15.86 -18.64 -1.87
CA GLY A 140 15.53 -19.78 -1.00
C GLY A 140 14.24 -19.63 -0.19
N ALA A 141 13.50 -18.53 -0.34
CA ALA A 141 12.23 -18.37 0.38
C ALA A 141 11.11 -19.26 -0.14
N SER A 142 10.30 -19.78 0.78
CA SER A 142 9.16 -20.62 0.43
C SER A 142 8.10 -19.85 -0.37
N GLN A 143 7.28 -20.57 -1.14
CA GLN A 143 6.16 -19.94 -1.87
C GLN A 143 5.17 -19.26 -0.92
N ARG A 144 4.95 -19.83 0.27
CA ARG A 144 4.11 -19.21 1.30
C ARG A 144 4.71 -17.90 1.78
N TYR A 145 6.01 -17.86 2.06
CA TYR A 145 6.71 -16.62 2.42
C TYR A 145 6.56 -15.55 1.35
N ARG A 146 6.78 -15.89 0.08
CA ARG A 146 6.65 -14.93 -1.04
C ARG A 146 5.24 -14.34 -1.13
N ARG A 147 4.19 -15.15 -0.93
CA ARG A 147 2.80 -14.64 -0.90
C ARG A 147 2.57 -13.66 0.25
N MET A 148 3.03 -13.98 1.45
CA MET A 148 2.92 -13.08 2.61
C MET A 148 3.74 -11.81 2.38
N PHE A 149 4.97 -11.94 1.87
CA PHE A 149 5.84 -10.82 1.53
C PHE A 149 5.16 -9.87 0.54
N ARG A 150 4.55 -10.39 -0.54
CA ARG A 150 3.78 -9.59 -1.48
C ARG A 150 2.63 -8.85 -0.81
N LYS A 151 1.80 -9.57 -0.04
CA LYS A 151 0.67 -8.97 0.69
C LYS A 151 1.16 -7.81 1.56
N THR A 152 2.17 -8.06 2.38
CA THR A 152 2.74 -7.07 3.30
C THR A 152 3.39 -5.90 2.57
N ALA A 153 4.13 -6.14 1.49
CA ALA A 153 4.71 -5.08 0.65
C ALA A 153 3.63 -4.18 0.04
N MET A 154 2.55 -4.78 -0.49
CA MET A 154 1.39 -4.05 -1.00
C MET A 154 0.75 -3.19 0.08
N LEU A 155 0.51 -3.75 1.27
CA LEU A 155 -0.08 -3.03 2.40
C LEU A 155 0.77 -1.83 2.84
N LEU A 156 2.09 -2.03 2.97
CA LEU A 156 3.00 -0.96 3.34
C LEU A 156 3.08 0.13 2.27
N TRP A 157 3.03 -0.27 1.00
CA TRP A 157 3.03 0.67 -0.12
C TRP A 157 1.75 1.51 -0.11
N MET A 158 0.58 0.88 0.05
CA MET A 158 -0.70 1.59 0.17
C MET A 158 -0.74 2.52 1.39
N ALA A 159 -0.25 2.07 2.55
CA ALA A 159 -0.19 2.89 3.75
C ALA A 159 0.69 4.13 3.55
N LYS A 160 1.88 3.98 2.94
CA LYS A 160 2.76 5.12 2.64
C LYS A 160 2.17 6.07 1.58
N SER A 161 1.39 5.56 0.64
CA SER A 161 0.66 6.39 -0.32
C SER A 161 -0.46 7.21 0.34
N GLN A 162 -1.01 6.76 1.47
CA GLN A 162 -2.08 7.45 2.22
C GLN A 162 -1.59 8.39 3.35
N GLU A 163 -0.35 8.26 3.84
CA GLU A 163 0.18 9.11 4.93
C GLU A 163 0.10 10.64 4.71
N PRO A 164 0.26 11.22 3.50
CA PRO A 164 0.11 12.67 3.34
C PRO A 164 -1.33 13.17 3.59
N SER A 165 -2.31 12.28 3.68
CA SER A 165 -3.72 12.58 3.98
C SER A 165 -4.01 12.55 5.49
N PHE A 166 -3.29 11.74 6.27
CA PHE A 166 -3.52 11.59 7.72
C PHE A 166 -2.91 12.71 8.57
N LEU A 167 -1.76 13.27 8.16
CA LEU A 167 -1.08 14.35 8.90
C LEU A 167 -1.83 15.70 8.88
N MET A 168 -2.96 15.81 8.17
CA MET A 168 -3.81 17.01 8.16
C MET A 168 -5.03 16.93 9.08
N ALA A 169 -5.46 15.74 9.51
CA ALA A 169 -6.60 15.59 10.42
C ALA A 169 -6.23 15.90 11.88
N ALA A 170 -4.95 15.79 12.26
CA ALA A 170 -4.47 16.00 13.62
C ALA A 170 -4.01 17.43 13.92
N ARG A 171 -4.68 18.47 13.37
CA ARG A 171 -4.44 19.84 13.84
C ARG A 171 -5.05 20.01 15.24
N PRO A 172 -4.25 20.32 16.29
CA PRO A 172 -4.82 20.64 17.59
C PRO A 172 -5.68 21.90 17.46
N VAL A 173 -6.96 21.78 17.78
CA VAL A 173 -7.88 22.91 17.90
C VAL A 173 -7.35 23.79 19.03
N LYS A 174 -6.92 25.01 18.68
CA LYS A 174 -6.49 26.04 19.63
C LYS A 174 -7.61 26.30 20.65
N PRO A 175 -7.37 26.23 21.97
CA PRO A 175 -8.40 26.58 22.96
C PRO A 175 -8.77 28.07 22.83
N LYS A 176 -10.08 28.35 22.82
CA LYS A 176 -10.67 29.68 22.77
C LYS A 176 -10.25 30.49 24.01
N PRO A 177 -9.79 31.75 23.90
CA PRO A 177 -9.45 32.57 25.07
C PRO A 177 -10.70 32.91 25.89
N PRO A 178 -10.59 33.10 27.22
CA PRO A 178 -11.72 33.43 28.06
C PRO A 178 -12.26 34.83 27.73
N GLU A 179 -13.58 34.90 27.54
CA GLU A 179 -14.36 36.13 27.40
C GLU A 179 -14.36 36.85 28.74
N ASN A 180 -13.85 38.09 28.77
CA ASN A 180 -13.80 38.92 29.96
C ASN A 180 -15.18 39.60 30.14
N PRO A 181 -15.89 39.43 31.27
CA PRO A 181 -17.15 40.13 31.50
C PRO A 181 -16.88 41.59 31.90
N GLN A 182 -17.48 42.52 31.17
CA GLN A 182 -17.73 43.89 31.63
C GLN A 182 -19.08 43.94 32.35
#